data_AF-A0AAD1NPH4-F1
#
_entry.id   AF-A0AAD1NPH4-F1
#
_cell.length_a   1.000
_cell.length_b   1.000
_cell.length_c   1.000
_cell.angle_alpha   90.00
_cell.angle_beta   90.00
_cell.angle_gamma   90.00
#
_symmetry.space_group_name_H-M   'P 1'
#
loop_
_entity.id
_entity.type
_entity.pdbx_description
1 polymer ?
#
loop_
_entity_poly.entity_id
_entity_poly.type
_entity_poly.pdbx_seq_one_letter_code
_entity_poly.pdbx_strand_id
1 'polypeptide(L)'
;MIWLATSALPLTLGSVLLALMCLYGLRPGTISLSIHQHGICYRSLLRTLELDWQDISEFHLFNIQRNLLIGYYDSDSYLARLAQRSPLRAKARRVLQSLPANFEHPAAEICELLNRARLQALQLSIPQR
;
A
#
# COMPACT_ATOMS: atom_id res chain seq x y z
N MET A 1 52.94 -21.33 14.02
CA MET A 1 51.86 -21.63 13.06
C MET A 1 50.54 -21.35 13.74
N ILE A 2 49.90 -20.23 13.37
CA ILE A 2 48.66 -19.75 13.99
C ILE A 2 47.51 -20.34 13.17
N TRP A 3 46.80 -21.31 13.72
CA TRP A 3 45.52 -21.80 13.17
C TRP A 3 44.41 -20.90 13.71
N LEU A 4 44.01 -19.91 12.92
CA LEU A 4 42.90 -19.00 13.25
C LEU A 4 41.58 -19.69 12.91
N ALA A 5 40.76 -19.87 13.94
CA ALA A 5 39.43 -20.45 13.88
C ALA A 5 38.51 -19.70 12.90
N THR A 6 38.12 -20.40 11.84
CA THR A 6 37.11 -20.00 10.86
C THR A 6 35.70 -20.32 11.37
N SER A 7 35.23 -19.61 12.40
CA SER A 7 33.85 -19.75 12.90
C SER A 7 33.08 -18.44 13.05
N ALA A 8 33.65 -17.31 12.60
CA ALA A 8 33.05 -15.98 12.77
C ALA A 8 32.05 -15.56 11.66
N LEU A 9 31.83 -16.37 10.61
CA LEU A 9 31.01 -16.00 9.45
C LEU A 9 29.48 -16.05 9.62
N PRO A 10 28.86 -16.97 10.40
CA PRO A 10 27.39 -17.01 10.50
C PRO A 10 26.81 -15.94 11.46
N LEU A 11 27.60 -15.47 12.44
CA LEU A 11 27.19 -14.49 13.45
C LEU A 11 27.10 -13.07 12.89
N THR A 12 27.90 -12.73 11.88
CA THR A 12 27.87 -11.41 11.23
C THR A 12 26.67 -11.26 10.30
N LEU A 13 26.29 -12.32 9.59
CA LEU A 13 25.15 -12.27 8.67
C LEU A 13 23.81 -12.19 9.43
N GLY A 14 23.67 -12.93 10.52
CA GLY A 14 22.50 -12.85 11.41
C GLY A 14 22.36 -11.49 12.11
N SER A 15 23.47 -10.91 12.57
CA SER A 15 23.47 -9.58 13.20
C SER A 15 23.24 -8.45 12.19
N VAL A 16 23.71 -8.57 10.95
CA VAL A 16 23.38 -7.65 9.85
C VAL A 16 21.90 -7.72 9.49
N LEU A 17 21.31 -8.92 9.39
CA LEU A 17 19.86 -9.08 9.15
C LEU A 17 19.01 -8.52 10.28
N LEU A 18 19.41 -8.74 11.54
CA LEU A 18 18.75 -8.19 12.71
C LEU A 18 18.88 -6.67 12.76
N ALA A 19 20.08 -6.13 12.48
CA ALA A 19 20.31 -4.71 12.36
C ALA A 19 19.49 -4.08 11.23
N LEU A 20 19.35 -4.76 10.08
CA LEU A 20 18.49 -4.36 8.98
C LEU A 20 17.02 -4.31 9.43
N MET A 21 16.52 -5.38 10.05
CA MET A 21 15.15 -5.46 10.57
C MET A 21 14.87 -4.37 11.60
N CYS A 22 15.83 -4.10 12.50
CA CYS A 22 15.76 -3.00 13.44
C CYS A 22 15.79 -1.64 12.74
N LEU A 23 16.67 -1.42 11.76
CA LEU A 23 16.75 -0.15 11.02
C LEU A 23 15.47 0.12 10.21
N TYR A 24 14.90 -0.92 9.60
CA TYR A 24 13.63 -0.85 8.85
C TYR A 24 12.43 -0.72 9.77
N GLY A 25 12.46 -1.32 10.97
CA GLY A 25 11.41 -1.19 11.99
C GLY A 25 11.46 0.12 12.78
N LEU A 26 12.64 0.74 12.91
CA LEU A 26 12.91 1.94 13.72
C LEU A 26 12.91 3.25 12.92
N ARG A 27 12.64 3.24 11.62
CA ARG A 27 12.36 4.47 10.87
C ARG A 27 10.85 4.71 10.76
N PRO A 28 10.23 5.37 11.75
CA PRO A 28 8.93 5.97 11.52
C PRO A 28 9.12 7.12 10.54
N GLY A 29 8.21 7.26 9.57
CA GLY A 29 8.14 8.47 8.76
C GLY A 29 8.87 8.38 7.44
N THR A 30 8.20 7.81 6.45
CA THR A 30 8.13 8.37 5.08
C THR A 30 7.01 7.64 4.35
N ILE A 31 5.82 7.68 4.97
CA ILE A 31 4.57 7.22 4.37
C ILE A 31 3.91 8.49 3.85
N SER A 32 3.96 8.71 2.54
CA SER A 32 3.27 9.84 1.90
C SER A 32 2.13 9.30 1.06
N LEU A 33 0.93 9.81 1.30
CA LEU A 33 -0.22 9.61 0.41
C LEU A 33 -0.45 10.92 -0.33
N SER A 34 -0.37 10.88 -1.65
CA SER A 34 -0.60 12.01 -2.53
C SER A 34 -1.78 11.70 -3.43
N ILE A 35 -2.68 12.67 -3.53
CA ILE A 35 -3.88 12.59 -4.36
C ILE A 35 -3.58 13.35 -5.65
N HIS A 36 -3.70 12.65 -6.77
CA HIS A 36 -3.48 13.18 -8.11
C HIS A 36 -4.80 13.20 -8.89
N GLN A 37 -4.80 13.90 -10.03
CA GLN A 37 -5.99 13.97 -10.90
C GLN A 37 -6.45 12.59 -11.38
N HIS A 38 -5.52 11.68 -11.63
CA HIS A 38 -5.81 10.37 -12.21
C HIS A 38 -5.92 9.25 -11.17
N GLY A 39 -5.49 9.49 -9.92
CA GLY A 39 -5.43 8.45 -8.91
C GLY A 39 -4.79 8.88 -7.61
N ILE A 40 -4.34 7.89 -6.84
CA ILE A 40 -3.51 8.09 -5.66
C ILE A 40 -2.12 7.49 -5.86
N CYS A 41 -1.12 8.20 -5.36
CA CYS A 41 0.22 7.67 -5.18
C CYS A 41 0.48 7.52 -3.69
N TYR A 42 0.81 6.30 -3.29
CA TYR A 42 1.31 5.98 -1.98
C TYR A 42 2.78 5.61 -2.06
N ARG A 43 3.61 6.28 -1.27
CA ARG A 43 5.04 5.96 -1.15
C ARG A 43 5.37 5.60 0.28
N SER A 44 6.07 4.49 0.42
CA SER A 44 6.73 4.05 1.65
C SER A 44 8.18 3.69 1.36
N LEU A 45 8.98 3.56 2.42
CA LEU A 45 10.38 3.12 2.32
C LEU A 45 10.56 1.82 1.53
N LEU A 46 9.58 0.90 1.56
CA LEU A 46 9.69 -0.43 0.96
C LEU A 46 8.81 -0.61 -0.30
N ARG A 47 7.88 0.31 -0.55
CA ARG A 47 6.87 0.13 -1.60
C ARG A 47 6.32 1.47 -2.08
N THR A 48 6.31 1.65 -3.39
CA THR A 48 5.47 2.63 -4.07
C THR A 48 4.26 1.90 -4.65
N LEU A 49 3.09 2.51 -4.49
CA LEU A 49 1.82 2.01 -4.98
C LEU A 49 1.12 3.18 -5.69
N GLU A 50 0.92 3.03 -6.98
CA GLU A 50 0.13 3.97 -7.79
C GLU A 50 -1.17 3.25 -8.17
N LEU A 51 -2.29 3.93 -7.95
CA LEU A 51 -3.62 3.41 -8.21
C LEU A 51 -4.43 4.47 -8.94
N ASP A 52 -4.96 4.13 -10.10
CA ASP A 52 -5.86 5.00 -10.84
C ASP A 52 -7.27 4.95 -10.25
N TRP A 53 -8.01 6.06 -10.35
CA TRP A 53 -9.38 6.13 -9.81
C TRP A 53 -10.33 5.08 -10.41
N GLN A 54 -10.10 4.67 -11.65
CA GLN A 54 -10.88 3.64 -12.36
C GLN A 54 -10.56 2.22 -11.88
N ASP A 55 -9.39 2.03 -11.28
CA ASP A 55 -8.93 0.74 -10.77
C ASP A 55 -9.43 0.45 -9.37
N ILE A 56 -10.09 1.42 -8.74
CA ILE A 56 -10.62 1.33 -7.39
C ILE A 56 -12.15 1.31 -7.44
N SER A 57 -12.75 0.26 -6.86
CA SER A 57 -14.21 0.17 -6.71
C SER A 57 -14.71 1.16 -5.68
N GLU A 58 -14.16 1.15 -4.47
CA GLU A 58 -14.52 2.06 -3.38
C GLU A 58 -13.47 2.05 -2.26
N PHE A 59 -13.45 3.14 -1.47
CA PHE A 59 -12.75 3.17 -0.19
C PHE A 59 -13.74 2.96 0.96
N HIS A 60 -13.34 2.21 1.96
CA HIS A 60 -14.14 1.97 3.16
C HIS A 60 -13.29 1.95 4.41
N LEU A 61 -13.91 2.24 5.54
CA LEU A 61 -13.28 2.10 6.84
C LEU A 61 -13.47 0.68 7.34
N PHE A 62 -12.41 0.12 7.90
CA PHE A 62 -12.49 -1.13 8.65
C PHE A 62 -11.69 -0.99 9.94
N ASN A 63 -12.11 -1.71 10.97
CA ASN A 63 -11.50 -1.63 12.28
C ASN A 63 -10.73 -2.92 12.56
N ILE A 64 -9.44 -2.81 12.83
CA ILE A 64 -8.63 -3.90 13.36
C ILE A 64 -8.15 -3.50 14.75
N GLN A 65 -8.58 -4.25 15.76
CA GLN A 65 -8.08 -4.10 17.13
C GLN A 65 -8.14 -2.64 17.67
N ARG A 66 -9.23 -1.93 17.36
CA ARG A 66 -9.48 -0.50 17.71
C ARG A 66 -8.72 0.52 16.86
N ASN A 67 -7.96 0.08 15.85
CA ASN A 67 -7.38 0.96 14.85
C ASN A 67 -8.28 1.02 13.62
N LEU A 68 -8.79 2.21 13.33
CA LEU A 68 -9.51 2.51 12.09
C LEU A 68 -8.50 2.60 10.94
N LEU A 69 -8.70 1.78 9.93
CA LEU A 69 -7.88 1.69 8.73
C LEU A 69 -8.74 1.96 7.51
N ILE A 70 -8.09 2.47 6.47
CA ILE A 70 -8.75 2.73 5.19
C ILE A 70 -8.44 1.57 4.26
N GLY A 71 -9.50 0.94 3.77
CA GLY A 71 -9.46 -0.19 2.88
C GLY A 71 -9.97 0.19 1.50
N TYR A 72 -9.55 -0.58 0.50
CA TYR A 72 -10.09 -0.44 -0.84
C TYR A 72 -10.18 -1.80 -1.55
N TYR A 73 -11.18 -1.92 -2.42
CA TYR A 73 -11.29 -3.03 -3.36
C TYR A 73 -10.85 -2.58 -4.74
N ASP A 74 -10.09 -3.43 -5.41
CA ASP A 74 -9.78 -3.27 -6.83
C ASP A 74 -11.08 -3.42 -7.65
N SER A 75 -11.25 -2.62 -8.71
CA SER A 75 -12.41 -2.68 -9.58
C SER A 75 -12.43 -3.97 -10.41
N ASP A 76 -13.63 -4.46 -10.75
CA ASP A 76 -13.76 -5.67 -11.58
C ASP A 76 -13.06 -5.53 -12.93
N SER A 77 -13.07 -4.32 -13.51
CA SER A 77 -12.38 -4.05 -14.77
C SER A 77 -10.86 -4.19 -14.63
N TYR A 78 -10.27 -3.70 -13.52
CA TYR A 78 -8.86 -3.90 -13.22
C TYR A 78 -8.54 -5.37 -12.98
N LEU A 79 -9.35 -6.06 -12.18
CA LEU A 79 -9.16 -7.47 -11.88
C LEU A 79 -9.26 -8.34 -13.14
N ALA A 80 -10.15 -8.01 -14.07
CA ALA A 80 -10.24 -8.68 -15.36
C ALA A 80 -8.97 -8.49 -16.21
N ARG A 81 -8.47 -7.24 -16.33
CA ARG A 81 -7.19 -6.96 -17.03
C ARG A 81 -6.02 -7.66 -16.35
N LEU A 82 -6.00 -7.70 -15.02
CA LEU A 82 -4.97 -8.38 -14.26
C LEU A 82 -5.04 -9.90 -14.43
N ALA A 83 -6.24 -10.48 -14.46
CA ALA A 83 -6.44 -11.91 -14.62
C ALA A 83 -5.93 -12.43 -15.96
N GLN A 84 -6.03 -11.62 -17.03
CA GLN A 84 -5.47 -11.95 -18.34
C GLN A 84 -3.94 -12.11 -18.29
N ARG A 85 -3.25 -11.36 -17.43
CA ARG A 85 -1.78 -11.39 -17.29
C ARG A 85 -1.30 -12.33 -16.19
N SER A 86 -2.06 -12.41 -15.10
CA SER A 86 -1.70 -13.17 -13.90
C SER A 86 -2.96 -13.57 -13.11
N PRO A 87 -3.56 -14.74 -13.41
CA PRO A 87 -4.80 -15.20 -12.79
C PRO A 87 -4.69 -15.37 -11.27
N LEU A 88 -3.56 -15.91 -10.80
CA LEU A 88 -3.30 -16.11 -9.37
C LEU A 88 -3.24 -14.78 -8.63
N ARG A 89 -2.60 -13.77 -9.22
CA ARG A 89 -2.48 -12.44 -8.62
C ARG A 89 -3.83 -11.73 -8.58
N ALA A 90 -4.63 -11.83 -9.63
CA ALA A 90 -5.99 -11.30 -9.64
C ALA A 90 -6.86 -11.93 -8.55
N LYS A 91 -6.75 -13.25 -8.33
CA LYS A 91 -7.47 -13.93 -7.25
C LYS A 91 -7.02 -13.45 -5.87
N ALA A 92 -5.72 -13.27 -5.64
CA ALA A 92 -5.19 -12.74 -4.38
C ALA A 92 -5.62 -11.28 -4.12
N ARG A 93 -5.82 -10.50 -5.18
CA ARG A 93 -6.21 -9.09 -5.12
C ARG A 93 -7.72 -8.84 -5.01
N ARG A 94 -8.54 -9.87 -5.17
CA ARG A 94 -9.97 -9.81 -4.79
C ARG A 94 -10.20 -9.64 -3.29
N VAL A 95 -9.15 -9.72 -2.48
CA VAL A 95 -9.18 -9.46 -1.05
C VAL A 95 -8.99 -7.97 -0.80
N LEU A 96 -9.67 -7.48 0.25
CA LEU A 96 -9.51 -6.14 0.77
C LEU A 96 -8.03 -5.74 0.90
N GLN A 97 -7.64 -4.69 0.18
CA GLN A 97 -6.35 -4.04 0.34
C GLN A 97 -6.45 -2.92 1.38
N SER A 98 -5.39 -2.68 2.15
CA SER A 98 -5.36 -1.63 3.16
C SER A 98 -4.37 -0.53 2.80
N LEU A 99 -4.78 0.71 2.97
CA LEU A 99 -3.89 1.84 3.11
C LEU A 99 -3.21 1.82 4.50
N PRO A 100 -2.06 2.48 4.65
CA PRO A 100 -1.36 2.58 5.92
C PRO A 100 -2.19 3.27 7.02
N ALA A 101 -1.84 3.02 8.27
CA ALA A 101 -2.59 3.51 9.44
C ALA A 101 -2.15 4.89 9.96
N ASN A 102 -1.00 5.39 9.51
CA ASN A 102 -0.26 6.45 10.20
C ASN A 102 -0.39 7.81 9.50
N PHE A 103 -1.62 8.20 9.15
CA PHE A 103 -1.88 9.52 8.61
C PHE A 103 -2.01 10.56 9.72
N GLU A 104 -1.67 11.81 9.42
CA GLU A 104 -1.80 12.91 10.38
C GLU A 104 -3.26 13.26 10.71
N HIS A 105 -4.20 12.82 9.87
CA HIS A 105 -5.63 13.12 9.98
C HIS A 105 -6.41 11.84 10.30
N PRO A 106 -7.60 11.95 10.92
CA PRO A 106 -8.45 10.79 11.20
C PRO A 106 -8.74 9.98 9.93
N ALA A 107 -8.64 8.66 10.03
CA ALA A 107 -8.86 7.75 8.90
C ALA A 107 -10.23 7.97 8.23
N ALA A 108 -11.26 8.33 9.01
CA ALA A 108 -12.60 8.62 8.51
C ALA A 108 -12.62 9.82 7.55
N GLU A 109 -11.98 10.93 7.93
CA GLU A 109 -11.91 12.14 7.10
C GLU A 109 -11.18 11.87 5.79
N ILE A 110 -10.06 11.14 5.87
CA ILE A 110 -9.28 10.76 4.68
C ILE A 110 -10.11 9.83 3.77
N CYS A 111 -10.82 8.86 4.33
CA CYS A 111 -11.65 7.95 3.56
C CYS A 111 -12.77 8.69 2.81
N GLU A 112 -13.42 9.66 3.46
CA GLU A 112 -14.41 10.50 2.79
C GLU A 112 -13.78 11.34 1.69
N LEU A 113 -12.63 11.97 1.96
CA LEU A 113 -11.92 12.79 1.00
C LEU A 113 -11.52 11.99 -0.25
N LEU A 114 -11.01 10.77 -0.06
CA LEU A 114 -10.65 9.85 -1.14
C LEU A 114 -11.88 9.45 -1.98
N ASN A 115 -13.00 9.13 -1.34
CA ASN A 115 -14.23 8.82 -2.07
C ASN A 115 -14.76 10.02 -2.86
N ARG A 116 -14.74 11.24 -2.28
CA ARG A 116 -15.14 12.46 -3.00
C ARG A 116 -14.23 12.75 -4.19
N ALA A 117 -12.92 12.68 -3.99
CA ALA A 117 -11.93 12.90 -5.05
C ALA A 117 -12.12 11.90 -6.21
N ARG A 118 -12.33 10.62 -5.89
CA ARG A 118 -12.62 9.58 -6.88
C ARG A 118 -13.89 9.89 -7.67
N LEU A 119 -14.99 10.19 -7.00
CA LEU A 119 -16.28 10.48 -7.66
C LEU A 119 -16.18 11.72 -8.57
N GLN A 120 -15.51 12.78 -8.11
CA GLN A 120 -15.27 13.97 -8.94
C GLN A 120 -14.43 13.64 -10.18
N ALA A 121 -13.33 12.91 -10.01
CA ALA A 121 -12.47 12.52 -11.13
C ALA A 121 -13.23 11.63 -12.15
N LEU A 122 -14.04 10.69 -11.67
CA LEU A 122 -14.85 9.83 -12.51
C LEU A 122 -15.93 10.62 -13.27
N GLN A 123 -16.59 11.59 -12.63
CA GLN A 123 -17.56 12.47 -13.28
C GLN A 123 -16.92 13.33 -14.37
N LEU A 124 -15.73 13.89 -14.11
CA LEU A 124 -14.97 14.68 -15.09
C LEU A 124 -14.47 13.85 -16.27
N SER A 125 -14.26 12.54 -16.07
CA SER A 125 -13.86 11.62 -17.14
C SER A 125 -15.01 11.18 -18.05
N ILE A 126 -16.27 11.50 -17.69
CA ILE A 126 -17.44 11.26 -18.55
C ILE A 126 -17.58 12.48 -19.46
N PRO A 127 -17.39 12.35 -20.79
CA PRO A 127 -17.62 13.46 -21.69
C PRO A 127 -19.08 13.91 -21.58
N GLN A 128 -19.30 15.19 -21.28
CA GLN A 128 -20.64 15.79 -21.35
C GLN A 128 -21.09 15.68 -22.82
N ARG A 129 -22.10 14.83 -23.04
CA ARG A 129 -22.80 14.71 -24.33
C ARG A 129 -23.72 15.88 -24.55
#